data_AF-A0A0B1TE77-F1
#
_entry.id   AF-A0A0B1TE77-F1
#
_cell.length_a   1.000
_cell.length_b   1.000
_cell.length_c   1.000
_cell.angle_alpha   90.00
_cell.angle_beta   90.00
_cell.angle_gamma   90.00
#
_symmetry.space_group_name_H-M   'P 1'
#
loop_
_entity.id
_entity.type
_entity.pdbx_description
1 polymer ?
#
loop_
_entity_poly.entity_id
_entity_poly.type
_entity_poly.pdbx_seq_one_letter_code
_entity_poly.pdbx_strand_id
1 'polypeptide(L)'
;MYTNASTLMSVAPPKDGTLKSLASVRFISMTWIAAGHVLLQEVNSGTFQYNTTLQCTLVYDFPFTDVLKPVLNMRNPLLSTTVTNAFLAVDTFFVLSGILVSYLFFKGKPTKRLVKNWLTWVMYYVHRYIRLTPPVMAFIGFLVTFDPLINGPWSKSMVIESLNQNFTLCKDYWWRNILYINNFFKSSEGCYTITWYLAVDTQLYVVAPIFLITLFISTFAGLAVILVGIVASVGYVYAITLHYSYPAIIIGGNLNFAKIDEFFDKYYDKPWTRCPPYLIGIAVGYCLALGRKPKMNKGVIAALWIAATAIALASLYGPHRYIKGAEIWRCVFSIIVILNYFAFDTLVLIMQGITA
;
A
#
# COMPACT_ATOMS: atom_id res chain seq x y z
N MET A 1 -7.27 29.88 17.88
CA MET A 1 -6.79 29.02 16.77
C MET A 1 -5.71 27.98 17.18
N TYR A 2 -5.42 27.76 18.47
CA TYR A 2 -4.30 26.88 18.92
C TYR A 2 -4.68 25.80 19.96
N THR A 3 -5.94 25.38 20.05
CA THR A 3 -6.35 24.32 21.02
C THR A 3 -5.78 22.94 20.68
N ASN A 4 -5.42 22.69 19.41
CA ASN A 4 -4.83 21.42 18.99
C ASN A 4 -3.30 21.37 19.18
N ALA A 5 -2.62 22.51 19.25
CA ALA A 5 -1.16 22.56 19.37
C ALA A 5 -0.68 22.06 20.75
N SER A 6 -1.41 22.38 21.82
CA SER A 6 -1.13 21.82 23.16
C SER A 6 -1.38 20.32 23.23
N THR A 7 -2.30 19.79 22.42
CA THR A 7 -2.54 18.34 22.31
C THR A 7 -1.44 17.66 21.49
N LEU A 8 -0.90 18.33 20.45
CA LEU A 8 0.22 17.84 19.63
C LEU A 8 1.56 17.84 20.39
N MET A 9 1.80 18.87 21.21
CA MET A 9 3.03 19.01 22.01
C MET A 9 2.92 18.41 23.42
N SER A 10 1.77 17.82 23.75
CA SER A 10 1.53 17.18 25.04
C SER A 10 2.36 15.90 25.16
N VAL A 11 3.24 15.85 26.16
CA VAL A 11 3.95 14.63 26.60
C VAL A 11 3.12 13.84 27.63
N ALA A 12 1.89 14.28 27.91
CA ALA A 12 0.99 13.59 28.83
C ALA A 12 0.70 12.16 28.34
N PRO A 13 0.44 11.20 29.26
CA PRO A 13 0.04 9.85 28.86
C PRO A 13 -1.16 9.95 27.90
N PRO A 14 -1.12 9.23 26.78
CA PRO A 14 -2.12 9.41 25.73
C PRO A 14 -3.51 9.01 26.24
N LYS A 15 -4.54 9.74 25.78
CA LYS A 15 -5.94 9.52 26.15
C LYS A 15 -6.34 8.06 25.98
N ASP A 16 -7.16 7.55 26.89
CA ASP A 16 -7.64 6.16 26.91
C ASP A 16 -8.26 5.76 25.56
N GLY A 17 -7.63 4.77 24.91
CA GLY A 17 -8.01 4.32 23.57
C GLY A 17 -7.07 4.68 22.44
N THR A 18 -5.97 5.36 22.72
CA THR A 18 -4.91 5.59 21.72
C THR A 18 -4.01 4.37 21.68
N LEU A 19 -4.06 3.60 20.59
CA LEU A 19 -3.24 2.40 20.42
C LEU A 19 -1.80 2.79 20.05
N LYS A 20 -0.91 2.89 21.06
CA LYS A 20 0.50 3.32 20.91
C LYS A 20 1.26 2.52 19.84
N SER A 21 1.03 1.21 19.77
CA SER A 21 1.69 0.33 18.79
C SER A 21 1.40 0.72 17.34
N LEU A 22 0.22 1.28 17.04
CA LEU A 22 -0.11 1.71 15.68
C LEU A 22 0.74 2.90 15.22
N ALA A 23 1.17 3.79 16.13
CA ALA A 23 2.01 4.93 15.78
C ALA A 23 3.42 4.48 15.36
N SER A 24 4.00 3.52 16.08
CA SER A 24 5.31 2.93 15.74
C SER A 24 5.29 2.22 14.39
N VAL A 25 4.25 1.42 14.12
CA VAL A 25 4.07 0.73 12.83
C VAL A 25 3.96 1.74 11.68
N ARG A 26 3.23 2.85 11.88
CA ARG A 26 3.13 3.94 10.89
C ARG A 26 4.48 4.55 10.60
N PHE A 27 5.25 4.92 11.63
CA PHE A 27 6.55 5.55 11.46
C PHE A 27 7.52 4.70 10.65
N ILE A 28 7.64 3.41 11.01
CA ILE A 28 8.52 2.47 10.31
C ILE A 28 8.06 2.29 8.85
N SER A 29 6.75 2.10 8.63
CA SER A 29 6.20 1.90 7.28
C SER A 29 6.34 3.15 6.40
N MET A 30 6.09 4.36 6.94
CA MET A 30 6.30 5.63 6.22
C MET A 30 7.76 5.80 5.83
N THR A 31 8.68 5.50 6.74
CA THR A 31 10.12 5.63 6.48
C THR A 31 10.56 4.67 5.38
N TRP A 32 10.05 3.43 5.41
CA TRP A 32 10.37 2.43 4.39
C TRP A 32 9.79 2.80 3.02
N ILE A 33 8.54 3.29 2.96
CA ILE A 33 7.92 3.79 1.72
C ILE A 33 8.70 4.98 1.17
N ALA A 34 9.04 5.95 2.01
CA ALA A 34 9.80 7.14 1.60
C ALA A 34 11.19 6.75 1.07
N ALA A 35 11.92 5.89 1.77
CA ALA A 35 13.20 5.37 1.30
C ALA A 35 13.06 4.61 -0.02
N GLY A 36 12.03 3.77 -0.15
CA GLY A 36 11.71 3.05 -1.38
C GLY A 36 11.47 4.00 -2.55
N HIS A 37 10.57 4.98 -2.41
CA HIS A 37 10.30 5.95 -3.47
C HIS A 37 11.53 6.79 -3.81
N VAL A 38 12.26 7.33 -2.84
CA VAL A 38 13.46 8.16 -3.11
C VAL A 38 14.52 7.36 -3.86
N LEU A 39 14.74 6.10 -3.51
CA LEU A 39 15.76 5.26 -4.14
C LEU A 39 15.29 4.67 -5.48
N LEU A 40 13.99 4.43 -5.66
CA LEU A 40 13.44 3.78 -6.85
C LEU A 40 12.95 4.76 -7.93
N GLN A 41 12.60 5.99 -7.55
CA GLN A 41 12.09 7.01 -8.47
C GLN A 41 13.15 7.48 -9.49
N GLU A 42 14.42 7.14 -9.26
CA GLU A 42 15.56 7.38 -10.14
C GLU A 42 15.91 6.18 -11.05
N VAL A 43 15.13 5.10 -11.03
CA VAL A 43 15.35 3.87 -11.84
C VAL A 43 14.69 3.96 -13.22
N ASN A 44 13.76 4.91 -13.43
CA ASN A 44 12.87 4.90 -14.59
C ASN A 44 13.34 5.77 -15.75
N SER A 45 14.45 5.39 -16.38
CA SER A 45 14.78 5.92 -17.70
C SER A 45 15.80 5.07 -18.43
N GLY A 46 15.33 4.09 -19.21
CA GLY A 46 16.09 3.68 -20.38
C GLY A 46 15.84 4.71 -21.48
N THR A 47 16.83 5.52 -21.82
CA THR A 47 16.80 6.27 -23.09
C THR A 47 16.95 5.29 -24.24
N PHE A 48 15.94 5.13 -25.08
CA PHE A 48 16.11 4.49 -26.38
C PHE A 48 16.83 5.48 -27.31
N GLN A 49 18.16 5.51 -27.28
CA GLN A 49 18.95 6.37 -28.16
C GLN A 49 19.21 5.65 -29.49
N TYR A 50 18.43 5.99 -30.52
CA TYR A 50 18.74 5.60 -31.89
C TYR A 50 19.92 6.46 -32.39
N ASN A 51 21.16 5.96 -32.29
CA ASN A 51 22.29 6.56 -32.98
C ASN A 51 22.40 5.99 -34.40
N THR A 52 22.14 6.83 -35.40
CA THR A 52 22.18 6.52 -36.85
C THR A 52 23.59 6.39 -37.42
N THR A 53 24.51 5.69 -36.75
CA THR A 53 25.85 5.43 -37.31
C THR A 53 26.40 4.09 -36.83
N LEU A 54 26.23 3.07 -37.69
CA LEU A 54 27.14 1.93 -37.92
C LEU A 54 27.92 1.37 -36.70
N GLN A 55 27.22 0.78 -35.72
CA GLN A 55 27.66 -0.46 -35.05
C GLN A 55 26.52 -0.98 -34.14
N CYS A 56 25.96 -2.17 -34.43
CA CYS A 56 25.01 -2.85 -33.55
C CYS A 56 25.74 -3.46 -32.35
N THR A 57 26.12 -2.63 -31.39
CA THR A 57 26.40 -3.08 -30.02
C THR A 57 25.20 -2.68 -29.19
N LEU A 58 24.38 -3.66 -28.78
CA LEU A 58 23.31 -3.44 -27.81
C LEU A 58 23.93 -3.17 -26.45
N VAL A 59 24.43 -1.95 -26.24
CA VAL A 59 24.80 -1.47 -24.92
C VAL A 59 23.49 -1.11 -24.21
N TYR A 60 23.02 -2.01 -23.35
CA TYR A 60 22.02 -1.68 -22.33
C TYR A 60 22.68 -0.78 -21.28
N ASP A 61 23.13 0.42 -21.66
CA ASP A 61 23.55 1.42 -20.70
C ASP A 61 22.28 2.02 -20.11
N PHE A 62 21.79 1.36 -19.05
CA PHE A 62 20.86 1.95 -18.12
C PHE A 62 21.56 3.16 -17.49
N PRO A 63 21.12 4.40 -17.72
CA PRO A 63 21.57 5.52 -16.91
C PRO A 63 20.89 5.42 -15.54
N PHE A 64 21.24 4.40 -14.76
CA PHE A 64 20.98 4.45 -13.33
C PHE A 64 21.73 5.68 -12.81
N THR A 65 21.03 6.59 -12.14
CA THR A 65 21.69 7.73 -11.51
C THR A 65 22.76 7.22 -10.54
N ASP A 66 23.76 8.04 -10.23
CA ASP A 66 24.82 7.68 -9.27
C ASP A 66 24.29 7.37 -7.85
N VAL A 67 22.98 7.56 -7.61
CA VAL A 67 22.25 7.22 -6.39
C VAL A 67 21.83 5.73 -6.34
N LEU A 68 21.45 5.14 -7.48
CA LEU A 68 20.98 3.75 -7.54
C LEU A 68 22.12 2.76 -7.81
N LYS A 69 23.17 3.17 -8.55
CA LYS A 69 24.35 2.31 -8.79
C LYS A 69 24.92 1.73 -7.50
N PRO A 70 25.08 2.47 -6.39
CA PRO A 70 25.54 1.90 -5.11
C PRO A 70 24.55 0.91 -4.49
N VAL A 71 23.24 1.08 -4.71
CA VAL A 71 22.17 0.19 -4.20
C VAL A 71 22.17 -1.15 -4.92
N LEU A 72 22.32 -1.13 -6.25
CA LEU A 72 22.45 -2.34 -7.07
C LEU A 72 23.83 -2.99 -6.91
N ASN A 73 24.88 -2.19 -6.70
CA ASN A 73 26.23 -2.65 -6.38
C ASN A 73 26.47 -2.85 -4.88
N MET A 74 25.43 -2.79 -4.03
CA MET A 74 25.58 -3.08 -2.61
C MET A 74 26.12 -4.50 -2.48
N ARG A 75 27.30 -4.61 -1.88
CA ARG A 75 28.13 -5.82 -1.72
C ARG A 75 27.39 -7.05 -1.15
N ASN A 76 26.19 -6.87 -0.61
CA ASN A 76 25.27 -7.93 -0.18
C ASN A 76 23.96 -7.88 -1.01
N PRO A 77 23.81 -8.73 -2.04
CA PRO A 77 22.66 -8.68 -2.95
C PRO A 77 21.34 -9.03 -2.22
N LEU A 78 21.40 -9.65 -1.03
CA LEU A 78 20.22 -9.97 -0.24
C LEU A 78 19.58 -8.72 0.39
N LEU A 79 20.37 -7.83 1.01
CA LEU A 79 19.86 -6.63 1.69
C LEU A 79 19.32 -5.58 0.72
N SER A 80 19.82 -5.54 -0.52
CA SER A 80 19.26 -4.68 -1.57
C SER A 80 17.78 -4.97 -1.83
N THR A 81 17.36 -6.23 -1.65
CA THR A 81 15.97 -6.69 -1.80
C THR A 81 15.01 -5.97 -0.83
N THR A 82 15.49 -5.55 0.34
CA THR A 82 14.70 -4.82 1.33
C THR A 82 14.22 -3.47 0.78
N VAL A 83 15.06 -2.79 0.01
CA VAL A 83 14.73 -1.49 -0.60
C VAL A 83 13.88 -1.70 -1.84
N THR A 84 14.22 -2.68 -2.69
CA THR A 84 13.52 -2.89 -3.97
C THR A 84 12.12 -3.49 -3.81
N ASN A 85 11.85 -4.19 -2.70
CA ASN A 85 10.51 -4.69 -2.32
C ASN A 85 9.74 -3.77 -1.36
N ALA A 86 10.07 -2.47 -1.29
CA ALA A 86 9.40 -1.50 -0.40
C ALA A 86 7.87 -1.37 -0.65
N PHE A 87 7.37 -1.80 -1.81
CA PHE A 87 5.94 -1.80 -2.14
C PHE A 87 5.06 -2.64 -1.21
N LEU A 88 5.65 -3.61 -0.49
CA LEU A 88 4.94 -4.40 0.54
C LEU A 88 4.54 -3.54 1.75
N ALA A 89 5.28 -2.46 2.01
CA ALA A 89 5.04 -1.60 3.17
C ALA A 89 3.69 -0.86 3.11
N VAL A 90 3.10 -0.71 1.92
CA VAL A 90 1.82 -0.02 1.75
C VAL A 90 0.66 -0.80 2.38
N ASP A 91 0.74 -2.14 2.38
CA ASP A 91 -0.32 -2.99 2.92
C ASP A 91 -0.52 -2.79 4.43
N THR A 92 0.52 -2.36 5.16
CA THR A 92 0.39 -2.02 6.57
C THR A 92 -0.58 -0.87 6.79
N PHE A 93 -0.64 0.11 5.88
CA PHE A 93 -1.58 1.21 6.00
C PHE A 93 -3.02 0.78 5.74
N PHE A 94 -3.24 -0.17 4.84
CA PHE A 94 -4.57 -0.77 4.64
C PHE A 94 -5.03 -1.52 5.88
N VAL A 95 -4.16 -2.31 6.53
CA VAL A 95 -4.46 -2.95 7.83
C VAL A 95 -4.84 -1.90 8.87
N LEU A 96 -4.02 -0.85 9.02
CA LEU A 96 -4.25 0.21 9.99
C LEU A 96 -5.56 0.98 9.73
N SER A 97 -5.90 1.20 8.47
CA SER A 97 -7.15 1.84 8.04
C SER A 97 -8.35 0.99 8.45
N GLY A 98 -8.34 -0.31 8.12
CA GLY A 98 -9.39 -1.26 8.52
C GLY A 98 -9.56 -1.37 10.04
N ILE A 99 -8.45 -1.44 10.80
CA ILE A 99 -8.46 -1.46 12.28
C ILE A 99 -9.15 -0.23 12.81
N LEU A 100 -8.76 0.96 12.36
CA LEU A 100 -9.30 2.21 12.88
C LEU A 100 -10.80 2.33 12.60
N VAL A 101 -11.22 1.99 11.38
CA VAL A 101 -12.62 2.05 10.97
C VAL A 101 -13.50 1.13 11.81
N SER A 102 -13.09 -0.13 11.96
CA SER A 102 -13.83 -1.12 12.75
C SER A 102 -13.79 -0.79 14.25
N TYR A 103 -12.61 -0.48 14.78
CA TYR A 103 -12.44 -0.14 16.21
C TYR A 103 -13.29 1.06 16.62
N LEU A 104 -13.26 2.16 15.87
CA LEU A 104 -14.06 3.35 16.18
C LEU A 104 -15.56 3.08 16.09
N PHE A 105 -15.99 2.32 15.07
CA PHE A 105 -17.39 1.95 14.90
C PHE A 105 -17.91 1.15 16.10
N PHE A 106 -17.23 0.07 16.48
CA PHE A 106 -17.69 -0.82 17.56
C PHE A 106 -17.44 -0.26 18.97
N LYS A 107 -16.37 0.52 19.17
CA LYS A 107 -16.14 1.24 20.44
C LYS A 107 -17.23 2.26 20.73
N GLY A 108 -17.78 2.88 19.68
CA GLY A 108 -18.93 3.78 19.77
C GLY A 108 -20.24 3.10 20.21
N LYS A 109 -20.26 1.77 20.37
CA LYS A 109 -21.43 0.96 20.75
C LYS A 109 -22.68 1.37 19.97
N PRO A 110 -22.69 1.20 18.64
CA PRO A 110 -23.70 1.78 17.78
C PRO A 110 -25.06 1.15 18.09
N THR A 111 -26.09 1.98 18.25
CA THR A 111 -27.45 1.51 18.46
C THR A 111 -28.06 1.05 17.14
N LYS A 112 -28.93 0.02 17.15
CA LYS A 112 -29.64 -0.46 15.93
C LYS A 112 -30.29 0.65 15.12
N ARG A 113 -30.86 1.66 15.79
CA ARG A 113 -31.46 2.86 15.16
C ARG A 113 -30.44 3.69 14.38
N LEU A 114 -29.23 3.84 14.92
CA LEU A 114 -28.14 4.58 14.28
C LEU A 114 -27.63 3.84 13.04
N VAL A 115 -27.43 2.52 13.15
CA VAL A 115 -26.98 1.67 12.03
C VAL A 115 -28.00 1.63 10.90
N LYS A 116 -29.31 1.64 11.22
CA LYS A 116 -30.39 1.65 10.22
C LYS A 116 -30.60 3.02 9.57
N ASN A 117 -30.10 4.10 10.17
CA ASN A 117 -30.29 5.45 9.64
C ASN A 117 -29.35 5.70 8.46
N TRP A 118 -29.92 5.95 7.27
CA TRP A 118 -29.14 6.24 6.06
C TRP A 118 -28.27 7.50 6.23
N LEU A 119 -28.75 8.50 6.99
CA LEU A 119 -28.02 9.75 7.22
C LEU A 119 -26.70 9.53 7.99
N THR A 120 -26.64 8.50 8.84
CA THR A 120 -25.41 8.12 9.54
C THR A 120 -24.33 7.69 8.55
N TRP A 121 -24.69 6.91 7.53
CA TRP A 121 -23.76 6.48 6.49
C TRP A 121 -23.37 7.62 5.55
N VAL A 122 -24.29 8.53 5.24
CA VAL A 122 -23.96 9.75 4.49
C VAL A 122 -22.94 10.59 5.25
N MET A 123 -23.18 10.87 6.53
CA MET A 123 -22.23 11.63 7.36
C MET A 123 -20.89 10.92 7.52
N TYR A 124 -20.89 9.59 7.62
CA TYR A 124 -19.68 8.78 7.62
C TYR A 124 -18.81 9.03 6.38
N TYR A 125 -19.40 9.05 5.18
CA TYR A 125 -18.66 9.37 3.95
C TYR A 125 -18.26 10.85 3.84
N VAL A 126 -19.16 11.78 4.17
CA VAL A 126 -18.90 13.22 4.09
C VAL A 126 -17.74 13.64 4.99
N HIS A 127 -17.70 13.16 6.24
CA HIS A 127 -16.61 13.47 7.16
C HIS A 127 -15.25 13.03 6.63
N ARG A 128 -15.19 11.85 5.99
CA ARG A 128 -13.96 11.36 5.39
C ARG A 128 -13.57 12.17 4.16
N TYR A 129 -14.53 12.47 3.29
CA TYR A 129 -14.29 13.25 2.07
C TYR A 129 -13.72 14.63 2.39
N ILE A 130 -14.36 15.38 3.30
CA ILE A 130 -13.89 16.71 3.72
C ILE A 130 -12.50 16.63 4.40
N ARG A 131 -12.16 15.51 5.04
CA ARG A 131 -10.85 15.33 5.66
C ARG A 131 -9.73 15.07 4.64
N LEU A 132 -9.99 14.33 3.57
CA LEU A 132 -8.96 13.84 2.64
C LEU A 132 -8.85 14.66 1.36
N THR A 133 -9.97 15.13 0.81
CA THR A 133 -10.00 15.81 -0.49
C THR A 133 -9.29 17.17 -0.46
N PRO A 134 -9.49 18.06 0.52
CA PRO A 134 -8.84 19.38 0.49
C PRO A 134 -7.31 19.32 0.51
N PRO A 135 -6.65 18.50 1.38
CA PRO A 135 -5.20 18.36 1.35
C PRO A 135 -4.66 17.85 0.02
N VAL A 136 -5.31 16.84 -0.58
CA VAL A 136 -4.85 16.26 -1.85
C VAL A 136 -5.06 17.22 -3.01
N MET A 137 -6.17 17.95 -3.04
CA MET A 137 -6.42 18.95 -4.07
C MET A 137 -5.49 20.16 -3.94
N ALA A 138 -5.17 20.59 -2.72
CA ALA A 138 -4.16 21.61 -2.50
C ALA A 138 -2.78 21.16 -3.00
N PHE A 139 -2.42 19.89 -2.76
CA PHE A 139 -1.16 19.33 -3.26
C PHE A 139 -1.12 19.22 -4.78
N ILE A 140 -2.18 18.71 -5.43
CA ILE A 140 -2.26 18.66 -6.90
C ILE A 140 -2.23 20.08 -7.49
N GLY A 141 -2.94 21.04 -6.89
CA GLY A 141 -2.91 22.44 -7.33
C GLY A 141 -1.53 23.06 -7.18
N PHE A 142 -0.82 22.76 -6.08
CA PHE A 142 0.57 23.15 -5.88
C PHE A 142 1.46 22.57 -6.98
N LEU A 143 1.38 21.26 -7.25
CA LEU A 143 2.15 20.62 -8.32
C LEU A 143 1.90 21.27 -9.67
N VAL A 144 0.63 21.43 -10.08
CA VAL A 144 0.29 22.03 -11.38
C VAL A 144 0.79 23.49 -11.49
N THR A 145 0.83 24.23 -10.38
CA THR A 145 1.25 25.65 -10.42
C THR A 145 2.78 25.81 -10.36
N PHE A 146 3.46 24.98 -9.56
CA PHE A 146 4.89 25.12 -9.30
C PHE A 146 5.77 24.34 -10.28
N ASP A 147 5.29 23.24 -10.85
CA ASP A 147 6.09 22.40 -11.76
C ASP A 147 6.69 23.21 -12.94
N PRO A 148 5.93 24.10 -13.63
CA PRO A 148 6.50 24.95 -14.69
C PRO A 148 7.60 25.91 -14.21
N LEU A 149 7.60 26.28 -12.93
CA LEU A 149 8.53 27.24 -12.33
C LEU A 149 9.85 26.61 -11.88
N ILE A 150 9.92 25.28 -11.79
CA ILE A 150 11.08 24.53 -11.25
C ILE A 150 11.86 23.82 -12.38
N ASN A 151 11.61 24.21 -13.64
CA ASN A 151 12.30 23.70 -14.83
C ASN A 151 13.80 24.08 -14.85
N GLY A 152 14.64 23.34 -14.13
CA GLY A 152 16.10 23.49 -14.06
C GLY A 152 16.89 22.28 -14.61
N PRO A 153 18.23 22.36 -14.63
CA PRO A 153 19.09 21.26 -15.09
C PRO A 153 18.80 19.93 -14.38
N TRP A 154 18.45 19.96 -13.09
CA TRP A 154 18.03 18.78 -12.32
C TRP A 154 16.75 18.14 -12.87
N SER A 155 15.70 18.94 -13.14
CA SER A 155 14.45 18.44 -13.72
C SER A 155 14.61 17.90 -15.14
N LYS A 156 15.63 18.36 -15.88
CA LYS A 156 16.00 17.86 -17.21
C LYS A 156 16.94 16.65 -17.15
N SER A 157 17.76 16.52 -16.10
CA SER A 157 18.68 15.40 -15.89
C SER A 157 17.99 14.20 -15.26
N MET A 158 16.92 14.41 -14.50
CA MET A 158 15.89 13.41 -14.32
C MET A 158 15.31 13.17 -15.71
N VAL A 159 15.69 12.07 -16.37
CA VAL A 159 15.06 11.61 -17.63
C VAL A 159 13.67 11.07 -17.30
N ILE A 160 12.89 11.88 -16.60
CA ILE A 160 11.51 11.67 -16.28
C ILE A 160 10.78 12.61 -17.21
N GLU A 161 10.67 12.19 -18.47
CA GLU A 161 9.66 12.72 -19.38
C GLU A 161 8.26 12.62 -18.72
N SER A 162 8.08 11.74 -17.73
CA SER A 162 6.89 11.71 -16.89
C SER A 162 6.67 12.90 -15.95
N LEU A 163 7.63 13.78 -15.59
CA LEU A 163 7.31 14.99 -14.81
C LEU A 163 6.70 16.06 -15.72
N ASN A 164 7.27 16.24 -16.92
CA ASN A 164 6.67 17.09 -17.97
C ASN A 164 5.32 16.55 -18.46
N GLN A 165 5.12 15.23 -18.50
CA GLN A 165 3.81 14.62 -18.77
C GLN A 165 2.86 14.70 -17.57
N ASN A 166 3.34 14.64 -16.32
CA ASN A 166 2.49 14.75 -15.14
C ASN A 166 1.75 16.08 -15.08
N PHE A 167 2.37 17.19 -15.51
CA PHE A 167 1.67 18.49 -15.58
C PHE A 167 0.48 18.48 -16.54
N THR A 168 0.66 17.98 -17.77
CA THR A 168 -0.41 17.92 -18.77
C THR A 168 -1.48 16.91 -18.37
N LEU A 169 -1.08 15.72 -17.92
CA LEU A 169 -1.98 14.71 -17.38
C LEU A 169 -2.75 15.20 -16.15
N CYS A 170 -2.12 15.96 -15.25
CA CYS A 170 -2.80 16.58 -14.11
C CYS A 170 -3.82 17.61 -14.54
N LYS A 171 -3.54 18.44 -15.54
CA LYS A 171 -4.51 19.40 -16.09
C LYS A 171 -5.74 18.73 -16.68
N ASP A 172 -5.55 17.58 -17.34
CA ASP A 172 -6.64 16.88 -18.01
C ASP A 172 -7.41 15.94 -17.08
N TYR A 173 -6.73 15.37 -16.08
CA TYR A 173 -7.26 14.27 -15.27
C TYR A 173 -7.28 14.51 -13.75
N TRP A 174 -7.05 15.74 -13.26
CA TRP A 174 -7.16 16.07 -11.82
C TRP A 174 -8.50 15.63 -11.22
N TRP A 175 -9.60 15.77 -11.97
CA TRP A 175 -10.95 15.43 -11.53
C TRP A 175 -11.11 13.94 -11.16
N ARG A 176 -10.30 13.04 -11.76
CA ARG A 176 -10.30 11.61 -11.41
C ARG A 176 -9.87 11.38 -9.96
N ASN A 177 -9.02 12.25 -9.41
CA ASN A 177 -8.54 12.19 -8.02
C ASN A 177 -9.59 12.69 -7.01
N ILE A 178 -10.44 13.65 -7.41
CA ILE A 178 -11.58 14.10 -6.58
C ILE A 178 -12.55 12.96 -6.35
N LEU A 179 -12.84 12.21 -7.41
CA LEU A 179 -13.77 11.09 -7.38
C LEU A 179 -13.12 9.80 -6.84
N TYR A 180 -11.81 9.79 -6.59
CA TYR A 180 -11.07 8.60 -6.16
C TYR A 180 -11.24 7.41 -7.12
N ILE A 181 -11.22 7.66 -8.43
CA ILE A 181 -11.37 6.65 -9.49
C ILE A 181 -10.15 6.58 -10.42
N ASN A 182 -9.09 7.35 -10.13
CA ASN A 182 -7.89 7.42 -10.96
C ASN A 182 -7.23 6.05 -11.18
N ASN A 183 -7.33 5.13 -10.22
CA ASN A 183 -6.78 3.78 -10.30
C ASN A 183 -7.59 2.81 -11.19
N PHE A 184 -8.75 3.21 -11.73
CA PHE A 184 -9.50 2.40 -12.71
C PHE A 184 -9.10 2.66 -14.15
N PHE A 185 -8.39 3.76 -14.39
CA PHE A 185 -7.82 4.10 -15.69
C PHE A 185 -6.40 3.54 -15.82
N LYS A 186 -5.77 3.79 -16.96
CA LYS A 186 -4.37 3.43 -17.19
C LYS A 186 -3.47 4.24 -16.25
N SER A 187 -2.49 3.59 -15.65
CA SER A 187 -1.52 4.16 -14.74
C SER A 187 -0.69 5.25 -15.42
N SER A 188 -0.44 5.10 -16.73
CA SER A 188 0.20 6.10 -17.58
C SER A 188 -0.61 7.38 -17.79
N GLU A 189 -1.91 7.39 -17.47
CA GLU A 189 -2.77 8.59 -17.51
C GLU A 189 -2.97 9.22 -16.12
N GLY A 190 -2.23 8.77 -15.11
CA GLY A 190 -2.31 9.27 -13.75
C GLY A 190 -1.68 10.65 -13.59
N CYS A 191 -2.39 11.58 -12.93
CA CYS A 191 -1.84 12.90 -12.58
C CYS A 191 -0.64 12.80 -11.62
N TYR A 192 -0.81 12.06 -10.51
CA TYR A 192 0.25 11.85 -9.53
C TYR A 192 0.28 10.39 -9.14
N THR A 193 1.38 9.71 -9.46
CA THR A 193 1.51 8.24 -9.39
C THR A 193 1.27 7.66 -8.01
N ILE A 194 1.28 8.44 -6.92
CA ILE A 194 1.04 7.94 -5.54
C ILE A 194 -0.45 8.04 -5.14
N THR A 195 -1.28 8.75 -5.90
CA THR A 195 -2.71 8.96 -5.59
C THR A 195 -3.56 7.68 -5.66
N TRP A 196 -3.11 6.64 -6.37
CA TRP A 196 -3.80 5.34 -6.42
C TRP A 196 -4.07 4.78 -5.03
N TYR A 197 -3.14 4.95 -4.10
CA TYR A 197 -3.26 4.44 -2.73
C TYR A 197 -4.48 5.04 -2.03
N LEU A 198 -4.67 6.36 -2.19
CA LEU A 198 -5.79 7.07 -1.58
C LEU A 198 -7.12 6.70 -2.25
N ALA A 199 -7.09 6.40 -3.56
CA ALA A 199 -8.23 5.88 -4.28
C ALA A 199 -8.65 4.51 -3.74
N VAL A 200 -7.71 3.57 -3.64
CA VAL A 200 -7.94 2.22 -3.09
C VAL A 200 -8.46 2.30 -1.65
N ASP A 201 -7.80 3.07 -0.77
CA ASP A 201 -8.24 3.20 0.63
C ASP A 201 -9.66 3.76 0.73
N THR A 202 -10.03 4.71 -0.14
CA THR A 202 -11.38 5.28 -0.16
C THR A 202 -12.41 4.31 -0.73
N GLN A 203 -12.07 3.55 -1.76
CA GLN A 203 -12.91 2.50 -2.32
C GLN A 203 -13.18 1.40 -1.28
N LEU A 204 -12.16 0.94 -0.56
CA LEU A 204 -12.30 -0.05 0.51
C LEU A 204 -13.16 0.49 1.67
N TYR A 205 -13.04 1.79 1.98
CA TYR A 205 -13.89 2.45 2.96
C TYR A 205 -15.35 2.58 2.51
N VAL A 206 -15.60 2.79 1.22
CA VAL A 206 -16.97 2.80 0.65
C VAL A 206 -17.65 1.45 0.89
N VAL A 207 -16.92 0.34 0.71
CA VAL A 207 -17.44 -1.03 0.89
C VAL A 207 -17.44 -1.48 2.36
N ALA A 208 -16.63 -0.86 3.22
CA ALA A 208 -16.47 -1.23 4.64
C ALA A 208 -17.79 -1.41 5.42
N PRO A 209 -18.84 -0.58 5.25
CA PRO A 209 -20.12 -0.77 5.93
C PRO A 209 -20.74 -2.15 5.75
N ILE A 210 -20.54 -2.82 4.62
CA ILE A 210 -21.05 -4.19 4.40
C ILE A 210 -20.47 -5.14 5.44
N PHE A 211 -19.16 -5.07 5.68
CA PHE A 211 -18.46 -5.88 6.67
C PHE A 211 -18.78 -5.46 8.10
N LEU A 212 -18.90 -4.16 8.36
CA LEU A 212 -19.27 -3.64 9.69
C LEU A 212 -20.68 -4.03 10.10
N ILE A 213 -21.65 -3.90 9.20
CA ILE A 213 -23.07 -4.24 9.46
C ILE A 213 -23.22 -5.75 9.64
N THR A 214 -22.58 -6.56 8.80
CA THR A 214 -22.63 -8.03 8.95
C THR A 214 -22.00 -8.49 10.27
N LEU A 215 -20.85 -7.94 10.67
CA LEU A 215 -20.25 -8.18 11.99
C LEU A 215 -21.14 -7.71 13.15
N PHE A 216 -21.85 -6.59 12.99
CA PHE A 216 -22.78 -6.06 13.99
C PHE A 216 -24.01 -6.96 14.17
N ILE A 217 -24.52 -7.56 13.10
CA ILE A 217 -25.67 -8.48 13.16
C ILE A 217 -25.25 -9.84 13.73
N SER A 218 -24.16 -10.41 13.22
CA SER A 218 -23.62 -11.69 13.67
C SER A 218 -22.12 -11.74 13.47
N THR A 219 -21.39 -12.04 14.55
CA THR A 219 -19.94 -12.19 14.49
C THR A 219 -19.51 -13.29 13.52
N PHE A 220 -20.22 -14.43 13.53
CA PHE A 220 -19.91 -15.54 12.63
C PHE A 220 -20.16 -15.17 11.17
N ALA A 221 -21.30 -14.54 10.87
CA ALA A 221 -21.61 -14.11 9.51
C ALA A 221 -20.61 -13.06 9.00
N GLY A 222 -20.29 -12.05 9.82
CA GLY A 222 -19.31 -11.03 9.44
C GLY A 222 -17.91 -11.60 9.19
N LEU A 223 -17.43 -12.52 10.04
CA LEU A 223 -16.15 -13.20 9.83
C LEU A 223 -16.17 -14.10 8.58
N ALA A 224 -17.30 -14.75 8.29
CA ALA A 224 -17.46 -15.55 7.07
C ALA A 224 -17.42 -14.67 5.81
N VAL A 225 -18.10 -13.52 5.80
CA VAL A 225 -18.06 -12.57 4.66
C VAL A 225 -16.64 -12.01 4.46
N ILE A 226 -15.94 -11.69 5.55
CA ILE A 226 -14.53 -11.28 5.49
C ILE A 226 -13.66 -12.39 4.87
N LEU A 227 -13.80 -13.63 5.33
CA LEU A 227 -13.05 -14.76 4.81
C LEU A 227 -13.31 -14.99 3.32
N VAL A 228 -14.58 -14.93 2.89
CA VAL A 228 -14.96 -15.05 1.48
C VAL A 228 -14.31 -13.93 0.65
N GLY A 229 -14.31 -12.69 1.14
CA GLY A 229 -13.65 -11.57 0.46
C GLY A 229 -12.14 -11.76 0.29
N ILE A 230 -11.47 -12.25 1.34
CA ILE A 230 -10.03 -12.58 1.31
C ILE A 230 -9.75 -13.69 0.29
N VAL A 231 -10.51 -14.80 0.35
CA VAL A 231 -10.34 -15.94 -0.55
C VAL A 231 -10.61 -15.54 -2.00
N ALA A 232 -11.64 -14.73 -2.25
CA ALA A 232 -11.96 -14.24 -3.60
C ALA A 232 -10.83 -13.34 -4.16
N SER A 233 -10.31 -12.41 -3.35
CA SER A 233 -9.15 -11.59 -3.73
C SER A 233 -7.94 -12.45 -4.04
N VAL A 234 -7.58 -13.37 -3.13
CA VAL A 234 -6.44 -14.27 -3.31
C VAL A 234 -6.60 -15.14 -4.55
N GLY A 235 -7.79 -15.69 -4.78
CA GLY A 235 -8.12 -16.48 -5.97
C GLY A 235 -8.00 -15.66 -7.26
N TYR A 236 -8.47 -14.41 -7.25
CA TYR A 236 -8.30 -13.51 -8.38
C TYR A 236 -6.82 -13.24 -8.68
N VAL A 237 -6.03 -12.88 -7.64
CA VAL A 237 -4.59 -12.63 -7.76
C VAL A 237 -3.86 -13.84 -8.32
N TYR A 238 -4.19 -15.04 -7.83
CA TYR A 238 -3.63 -16.29 -8.32
C TYR A 238 -3.96 -16.51 -9.81
N ALA A 239 -5.22 -16.33 -10.20
CA ALA A 239 -5.68 -16.50 -11.57
C ALA A 239 -4.97 -15.56 -12.56
N ILE A 240 -4.90 -14.27 -12.24
CA ILE A 240 -4.27 -13.28 -13.14
C ILE A 240 -2.74 -13.44 -13.20
N THR A 241 -2.11 -13.86 -12.10
CA THR A 241 -0.66 -14.10 -12.07
C THR A 241 -0.29 -15.28 -12.97
N LEU A 242 -1.08 -16.37 -12.94
CA LEU A 242 -0.87 -17.51 -13.82
C LEU A 242 -1.14 -17.18 -15.29
N HIS A 243 -2.17 -16.38 -15.56
CA HIS A 243 -2.57 -16.05 -16.94
C HIS A 243 -1.58 -15.09 -17.62
N TYR A 244 -1.25 -13.97 -16.96
CA TYR A 244 -0.46 -12.88 -17.56
C TYR A 244 1.05 -12.99 -17.27
N SER A 245 1.47 -13.87 -16.35
CA SER A 245 2.89 -14.04 -15.95
C SER A 245 3.53 -12.71 -15.54
N TYR A 246 2.89 -12.01 -14.61
CA TYR A 246 3.36 -10.73 -14.07
C TYR A 246 4.70 -10.87 -13.33
N PRO A 247 5.54 -9.81 -13.34
CA PRO A 247 6.82 -9.83 -12.64
C PRO A 247 6.64 -9.87 -11.11
N ALA A 248 7.51 -10.62 -10.42
CA ALA A 248 7.47 -10.75 -8.97
C ALA A 248 7.96 -9.50 -8.21
N ILE A 249 8.75 -8.67 -8.88
CA ILE A 249 9.31 -7.41 -8.39
C ILE A 249 9.50 -6.50 -9.59
N ILE A 250 9.34 -5.19 -9.35
CA ILE A 250 9.46 -4.16 -10.39
C ILE A 250 10.89 -4.10 -10.96
N ILE A 251 11.89 -4.46 -10.14
CA ILE A 251 13.30 -4.51 -10.51
C ILE A 251 13.77 -5.97 -10.55
N GLY A 252 13.98 -6.52 -11.75
CA GLY A 252 14.48 -7.89 -11.96
C GLY A 252 15.21 -8.04 -13.30
N GLY A 253 15.95 -9.13 -13.49
CA GLY A 253 16.92 -9.30 -14.58
C GLY A 253 16.40 -9.17 -16.02
N ASN A 254 15.08 -9.23 -16.24
CA ASN A 254 14.43 -9.02 -17.54
C ASN A 254 13.33 -7.93 -17.41
N LEU A 255 13.75 -6.66 -17.32
CA LEU A 255 12.85 -5.52 -17.26
C LEU A 255 12.06 -5.39 -18.58
N ASN A 256 10.76 -5.66 -18.54
CA ASN A 256 9.83 -5.40 -19.64
C ASN A 256 8.83 -4.34 -19.18
N PHE A 257 9.03 -3.10 -19.62
CA PHE A 257 8.21 -1.96 -19.21
C PHE A 257 6.72 -2.14 -19.52
N ALA A 258 6.38 -2.76 -20.65
CA ALA A 258 4.97 -3.05 -20.99
C ALA A 258 4.30 -3.99 -19.96
N LYS A 259 5.05 -4.96 -19.43
CA LYS A 259 4.54 -5.85 -18.37
C LYS A 259 4.48 -5.18 -17.01
N ILE A 260 5.33 -4.18 -16.75
CA ILE A 260 5.28 -3.38 -15.53
C ILE A 260 4.05 -2.47 -15.55
N ASP A 261 3.78 -1.79 -16.67
CA ASP A 261 2.58 -0.98 -16.84
C ASP A 261 1.31 -1.82 -16.69
N GLU A 262 1.26 -3.00 -17.34
CA GLU A 262 0.13 -3.92 -17.20
C GLU A 262 -0.04 -4.42 -15.76
N PHE A 263 1.06 -4.67 -15.04
CA PHE A 263 1.03 -5.03 -13.62
C PHE A 263 0.36 -3.92 -12.77
N PHE A 264 0.68 -2.65 -13.00
CA PHE A 264 0.01 -1.55 -12.31
C PHE A 264 -1.47 -1.44 -12.71
N ASP A 265 -1.74 -1.52 -14.02
CA ASP A 265 -3.07 -1.36 -14.61
C ASP A 265 -4.05 -2.48 -14.29
N LYS A 266 -3.59 -3.68 -13.97
CA LYS A 266 -4.45 -4.87 -13.80
C LYS A 266 -4.36 -5.50 -12.42
N TYR A 267 -3.27 -5.25 -11.69
CA TYR A 267 -3.01 -5.89 -10.40
C TYR A 267 -2.77 -4.88 -9.28
N TYR A 268 -1.72 -4.07 -9.36
CA TYR A 268 -1.17 -3.34 -8.21
C TYR A 268 -2.13 -2.27 -7.68
N ASP A 269 -2.71 -1.47 -8.58
CA ASP A 269 -3.54 -0.32 -8.24
C ASP A 269 -5.01 -0.69 -7.94
N LYS A 270 -5.37 -1.97 -8.04
CA LYS A 270 -6.78 -2.41 -7.95
C LYS A 270 -7.21 -2.67 -6.50
N PRO A 271 -8.42 -2.24 -6.11
CA PRO A 271 -8.87 -2.41 -4.73
C PRO A 271 -9.16 -3.88 -4.37
N TRP A 272 -9.63 -4.68 -5.32
CA TRP A 272 -9.98 -6.08 -5.09
C TRP A 272 -8.77 -7.01 -4.97
N THR A 273 -7.57 -6.58 -5.37
CA THR A 273 -6.32 -7.35 -5.14
C THR A 273 -5.67 -6.97 -3.80
N ARG A 274 -6.00 -5.78 -3.27
CA ARG A 274 -5.45 -5.18 -2.04
C ARG A 274 -6.42 -5.17 -0.87
N CYS A 275 -7.62 -5.71 -1.03
CA CYS A 275 -8.59 -5.74 0.06
C CYS A 275 -8.23 -6.67 1.23
N PRO A 276 -7.46 -7.79 1.10
CA PRO A 276 -7.18 -8.68 2.22
C PRO A 276 -6.63 -7.99 3.48
N PRO A 277 -5.54 -7.19 3.43
CA PRO A 277 -5.02 -6.51 4.61
C PRO A 277 -6.05 -5.59 5.27
N TYR A 278 -6.87 -4.90 4.48
CA TYR A 278 -7.94 -4.04 5.00
C TYR A 278 -9.03 -4.84 5.73
N LEU A 279 -9.47 -5.95 5.15
CA LEU A 279 -10.50 -6.83 5.74
C LEU A 279 -10.00 -7.50 7.02
N ILE A 280 -8.74 -7.89 7.05
CA ILE A 280 -8.12 -8.43 8.27
C ILE A 280 -8.04 -7.33 9.32
N GLY A 281 -7.66 -6.12 8.94
CA GLY A 281 -7.73 -4.95 9.80
C GLY A 281 -9.12 -4.74 10.42
N ILE A 282 -10.21 -4.91 9.65
CA ILE A 282 -11.58 -4.85 10.18
C ILE A 282 -11.84 -5.91 11.25
N ALA A 283 -11.43 -7.16 11.01
CA ALA A 283 -11.59 -8.25 11.96
C ALA A 283 -10.80 -7.99 13.26
N VAL A 284 -9.55 -7.55 13.15
CA VAL A 284 -8.71 -7.18 14.29
C VAL A 284 -9.34 -6.02 15.06
N GLY A 285 -9.77 -4.95 14.38
CA GLY A 285 -10.42 -3.79 15.00
C GLY A 285 -11.69 -4.15 15.77
N TYR A 286 -12.47 -5.13 15.28
CA TYR A 286 -13.64 -5.66 15.97
C TYR A 286 -13.26 -6.40 17.26
N CYS A 287 -12.28 -7.31 17.20
CA CYS A 287 -11.76 -8.02 18.37
C CYS A 287 -11.24 -7.05 19.44
N LEU A 288 -10.56 -5.97 19.03
CA LEU A 288 -10.08 -4.93 19.95
C LEU A 288 -11.23 -4.16 20.62
N ALA A 289 -12.26 -3.83 19.85
CA ALA A 289 -13.42 -3.11 20.39
C ALA A 289 -14.20 -3.94 21.40
N LEU A 290 -14.20 -5.28 21.28
CA LEU A 290 -14.80 -6.18 22.26
C LEU A 290 -14.04 -6.23 23.60
N GLY A 291 -12.79 -5.76 23.65
CA GLY A 291 -11.97 -5.75 24.87
C GLY A 291 -11.65 -7.15 25.42
N ARG A 292 -11.87 -8.20 24.63
CA ARG A 292 -11.59 -9.59 25.03
C ARG A 292 -10.10 -9.86 24.89
N LYS A 293 -9.40 -9.99 26.01
CA LYS A 293 -8.00 -10.41 26.03
C LYS A 293 -7.92 -11.92 25.76
N PRO A 294 -7.33 -12.37 24.64
CA PRO A 294 -7.13 -13.80 24.43
C PRO A 294 -6.11 -14.32 25.44
N LYS A 295 -6.50 -15.29 26.28
CA LYS A 295 -5.57 -15.99 27.17
C LYS A 295 -4.76 -16.98 26.34
N MET A 296 -3.56 -16.58 25.92
CA MET A 296 -2.67 -17.40 25.10
C MET A 296 -1.43 -17.84 25.88
N ASN A 297 -1.00 -19.09 25.67
CA ASN A 297 0.24 -19.60 26.23
C ASN A 297 1.44 -18.83 25.65
N LYS A 298 2.42 -18.47 26.48
CA LYS A 298 3.66 -17.78 26.07
C LYS A 298 4.41 -18.54 24.96
N GLY A 299 4.36 -19.88 24.98
CA GLY A 299 4.93 -20.71 23.91
C GLY A 299 4.22 -20.53 22.56
N VAL A 300 2.89 -20.44 22.57
CA VAL A 300 2.10 -20.18 21.35
C VAL A 300 2.37 -18.77 20.82
N ILE A 301 2.47 -17.79 21.71
CA ILE A 301 2.85 -16.42 21.35
C ILE A 301 4.22 -16.39 20.67
N ALA A 302 5.23 -17.05 21.25
CA ALA A 302 6.57 -17.14 20.66
C ALA A 302 6.56 -17.86 19.30
N ALA A 303 5.83 -18.97 19.18
CA ALA A 303 5.69 -19.70 17.93
C ALA A 303 5.03 -18.84 16.83
N LEU A 304 3.99 -18.08 17.17
CA LEU A 304 3.33 -17.17 16.24
C LEU A 304 4.24 -16.02 15.82
N TRP A 305 5.06 -15.48 16.72
CA TRP A 305 6.08 -14.46 16.39
C TRP A 305 7.13 -15.00 15.43
N ILE A 306 7.64 -16.21 15.69
CA ILE A 306 8.62 -16.87 14.83
C ILE A 306 8.01 -17.14 13.45
N ALA A 307 6.78 -17.67 13.42
CA ALA A 307 6.07 -17.91 12.16
C ALA A 307 5.84 -16.60 11.39
N ALA A 308 5.33 -15.54 12.04
CA ALA A 308 5.10 -14.25 11.43
C ALA A 308 6.40 -13.64 10.86
N THR A 309 7.50 -13.71 11.63
CA THR A 309 8.81 -13.21 11.22
C THR A 309 9.37 -14.02 10.04
N ALA A 310 9.28 -15.36 10.09
CA ALA A 310 9.72 -16.23 9.01
C ALA A 310 8.94 -15.95 7.72
N ILE A 311 7.62 -15.77 7.82
CA ILE A 311 6.76 -15.46 6.68
C ILE A 311 7.08 -14.06 6.12
N ALA A 312 7.30 -13.06 6.98
CA ALA A 312 7.67 -11.71 6.54
C ALA A 312 9.03 -11.71 5.82
N LEU A 313 10.03 -12.43 6.36
CA LEU A 313 11.34 -12.59 5.73
C LEU A 313 11.26 -13.37 4.42
N ALA A 314 10.47 -14.45 4.36
CA ALA A 314 10.23 -15.19 3.13
C ALA A 314 9.55 -14.33 2.07
N SER A 315 8.64 -13.44 2.48
CA SER A 315 7.97 -12.53 1.56
C SER A 315 8.91 -11.45 1.03
N LEU A 316 9.75 -10.91 1.91
CA LEU A 316 10.69 -9.84 1.58
C LEU A 316 11.85 -10.33 0.70
N TYR A 317 12.46 -11.46 1.07
CA TYR A 317 13.66 -11.98 0.41
C TYR A 317 13.38 -13.12 -0.57
N GLY A 318 12.15 -13.63 -0.62
CA GLY A 318 11.75 -14.67 -1.57
C GLY A 318 12.06 -14.31 -3.03
N PRO A 319 11.73 -13.10 -3.51
CA PRO A 319 12.05 -12.66 -4.87
C PRO A 319 13.55 -12.51 -5.18
N HIS A 320 14.46 -12.71 -4.22
CA HIS A 320 15.89 -12.48 -4.40
C HIS A 320 16.49 -13.29 -5.57
N ARG A 321 16.04 -14.54 -5.75
CA ARG A 321 16.53 -15.39 -6.86
C ARG A 321 15.86 -15.02 -8.20
N TYR A 322 14.73 -14.29 -8.22
CA TYR A 322 14.12 -13.71 -9.43
C TYR A 322 14.97 -12.53 -9.94
N ILE A 323 15.47 -11.70 -9.02
CA ILE A 323 16.41 -10.61 -9.36
C ILE A 323 17.65 -11.15 -10.08
N LYS A 324 18.10 -12.36 -9.73
CA LYS A 324 19.23 -13.07 -10.37
C LYS A 324 18.89 -13.80 -11.69
N GLY A 325 17.66 -13.69 -12.20
CA GLY A 325 17.27 -14.24 -13.50
C GLY A 325 16.80 -15.70 -13.52
N ALA A 326 16.46 -16.29 -12.37
CA ALA A 326 15.83 -17.62 -12.36
C ALA A 326 14.39 -17.54 -12.92
N GLU A 327 13.92 -18.57 -13.64
CA GLU A 327 12.59 -18.61 -14.30
C GLU A 327 11.47 -19.25 -13.42
N ILE A 328 11.82 -19.97 -12.35
CA ILE A 328 10.88 -20.77 -11.52
C ILE A 328 10.22 -19.88 -10.44
N TRP A 329 9.36 -18.94 -10.85
CA TRP A 329 8.73 -17.98 -9.91
C TRP A 329 7.21 -18.00 -9.85
N ARG A 330 6.55 -18.61 -10.84
CA ARG A 330 5.09 -18.55 -11.01
C ARG A 330 4.31 -19.03 -9.76
N CYS A 331 4.76 -20.12 -9.15
CA CYS A 331 4.13 -20.66 -7.93
C CYS A 331 4.61 -19.97 -6.65
N VAL A 332 5.90 -19.60 -6.59
CA VAL A 332 6.53 -19.04 -5.39
C VAL A 332 6.05 -17.61 -5.12
N PHE A 333 5.85 -16.79 -6.15
CA PHE A 333 5.33 -15.43 -6.02
C PHE A 333 3.90 -15.38 -5.46
N SER A 334 3.00 -16.22 -5.99
CA SER A 334 1.62 -16.30 -5.51
C SER A 334 1.57 -16.73 -4.04
N ILE A 335 2.38 -17.73 -3.66
CA ILE A 335 2.49 -18.18 -2.27
C ILE A 335 3.05 -17.06 -1.38
N ILE A 336 4.08 -16.33 -1.82
CA ILE A 336 4.68 -15.20 -1.09
C ILE A 336 3.69 -14.05 -0.89
N VAL A 337 2.94 -13.65 -1.91
CA VAL A 337 1.93 -12.57 -1.79
C VAL A 337 0.84 -12.97 -0.81
N ILE A 338 0.35 -14.20 -0.90
CA ILE A 338 -0.65 -14.76 0.03
C ILE A 338 -0.08 -14.77 1.46
N LEU A 339 1.13 -15.27 1.62
CA LEU A 339 1.85 -15.34 2.89
C LEU A 339 2.12 -13.95 3.49
N ASN A 340 2.41 -12.94 2.68
CA ASN A 340 2.65 -11.58 3.14
C ASN A 340 1.44 -10.99 3.86
N TYR A 341 0.24 -11.19 3.31
CA TYR A 341 -1.01 -10.78 3.96
C TYR A 341 -1.08 -11.38 5.36
N PHE A 342 -0.93 -12.71 5.48
CA PHE A 342 -1.00 -13.41 6.76
C PHE A 342 0.13 -13.06 7.76
N ALA A 343 1.35 -12.74 7.29
CA ALA A 343 2.49 -12.43 8.16
C ALA A 343 2.25 -11.18 9.01
N PHE A 344 1.82 -10.10 8.37
CA PHE A 344 1.57 -8.82 9.02
C PHE A 344 0.37 -8.90 9.98
N ASP A 345 -0.65 -9.67 9.63
CA ASP A 345 -1.83 -9.91 10.46
C ASP A 345 -1.48 -10.58 11.78
N THR A 346 -0.63 -11.60 11.71
CA THR A 346 -0.20 -12.36 12.88
C THR A 346 0.63 -11.45 13.80
N LEU A 347 1.55 -10.67 13.24
CA LEU A 347 2.35 -9.67 13.97
C LEU A 347 1.48 -8.65 14.72
N VAL A 348 0.47 -8.07 14.07
CA VAL A 348 -0.41 -7.05 14.68
C VAL A 348 -1.28 -7.64 15.79
N LEU A 349 -1.85 -8.82 15.57
CA LEU A 349 -2.62 -9.56 16.58
C LEU A 349 -1.78 -9.90 17.81
N ILE A 350 -0.54 -10.34 17.61
CA ILE A 350 0.34 -10.72 18.73
C ILE A 350 0.86 -9.49 19.49
N MET A 351 1.22 -8.40 18.79
CA MET A 351 1.67 -7.17 19.44
C MET A 351 0.65 -6.66 20.45
N GLN A 352 -0.64 -6.74 20.14
CA GLN A 352 -1.69 -6.22 21.01
C GLN A 352 -2.17 -7.21 22.08
N GLY A 353 -2.00 -8.52 21.87
CA GLY A 353 -2.16 -9.52 22.94
C GLY A 353 -1.13 -9.37 24.07
N ILE A 354 0.00 -8.71 23.81
CA ILE A 354 1.10 -8.50 24.77
C ILE A 354 1.05 -7.10 25.41
N THR A 355 0.64 -6.05 24.68
CA THR A 355 0.76 -4.65 25.14
C THR A 355 -0.48 -4.07 25.85
N ALA A 356 -1.51 -4.85 26.20
CA ALA A 356 -2.74 -4.36 26.83
C ALA A 356 -3.05 -4.96 28.20
#